data_AF-A0A8J5MXE8-F1
#
_entry.id   AF-A0A8J5MXE8-F1
#
_cell.length_a   1.000
_cell.length_b   1.000
_cell.length_c   1.000
_cell.angle_alpha   90.00
_cell.angle_beta   90.00
_cell.angle_gamma   90.00
#
_symmetry.space_group_name_H-M   'P 1'
#
loop_
_entity.id
_entity.type
_entity.pdbx_description
1 polymer ?
#
loop_
_entity_poly.entity_id
_entity_poly.type
_entity_poly.pdbx_seq_one_letter_code
_entity_poly.pdbx_strand_id
1 'polypeptide(L)'
;MAPKRPQPSSSSHGKMPKQAKREKVMTLVEKIQLLDIFTSGQSFAVCGREYGINESTVHYIKKKEREIHNAIVLSAPSSAKVATNVRDRYSYGEDGKSP
;
A
#
# COMPACT_ATOMS: atom_id res chain seq x y z
N MET A 1 5.82 -63.05 -4.75
CA MET A 1 4.97 -61.92 -5.21
C MET A 1 4.64 -61.06 -4.00
N ALA A 2 4.81 -59.73 -4.07
CA ALA A 2 4.52 -58.81 -2.96
C ALA A 2 3.21 -58.04 -3.24
N PRO A 3 2.32 -57.83 -2.26
CA PRO A 3 1.10 -57.08 -2.48
C PRO A 3 1.40 -55.58 -2.60
N LYS A 4 0.81 -54.94 -3.61
CA LYS A 4 0.85 -53.48 -3.81
C LYS A 4 0.11 -52.78 -2.67
N ARG A 5 0.77 -51.83 -2.00
CA ARG A 5 0.16 -50.93 -0.99
C ARG A 5 -1.00 -50.15 -1.62
N PRO A 6 -2.18 -50.04 -0.97
CA PRO A 6 -3.21 -49.12 -1.40
C PRO A 6 -2.75 -47.67 -1.17
N GLN A 7 -2.95 -46.81 -2.17
CA GLN A 7 -2.72 -45.37 -2.02
C GLN A 7 -3.80 -44.78 -1.12
N PRO A 8 -3.46 -43.88 -0.18
CA PRO A 8 -4.46 -43.15 0.57
C PRO A 8 -5.27 -42.26 -0.39
N SER A 9 -6.59 -42.45 -0.33
CA SER A 9 -7.60 -41.67 -1.04
C SER A 9 -7.40 -40.18 -0.79
N SER A 10 -7.52 -39.39 -1.86
CA SER A 10 -7.41 -37.94 -1.88
C SER A 10 -8.10 -37.29 -0.68
N SER A 11 -7.31 -36.63 0.17
CA SER A 11 -7.87 -35.72 1.16
C SER A 11 -8.60 -34.63 0.38
N SER A 12 -9.92 -34.58 0.53
CA SER A 12 -10.76 -33.47 0.11
C SER A 12 -10.19 -32.19 0.69
N HIS A 13 -9.45 -31.44 -0.15
CA HIS A 13 -9.02 -30.10 0.17
C HIS A 13 -10.29 -29.24 0.16
N GLY A 14 -10.98 -29.21 1.31
CA GLY A 14 -12.07 -28.30 1.56
C GLY A 14 -11.59 -26.91 1.20
N LYS A 15 -12.18 -26.31 0.16
CA LYS A 15 -11.88 -24.95 -0.24
C LYS A 15 -12.27 -24.06 0.93
N MET A 16 -11.29 -23.65 1.74
CA MET A 16 -11.51 -22.61 2.74
C MET A 16 -12.11 -21.41 1.99
N PRO A 17 -13.22 -20.83 2.47
CA PRO A 17 -13.77 -19.65 1.85
C PRO A 17 -12.67 -18.59 1.85
N LYS A 18 -12.31 -18.09 0.65
CA LYS A 18 -11.44 -16.93 0.49
C LYS A 18 -12.03 -15.85 1.37
N GLN A 19 -11.39 -15.56 2.51
CA GLN A 19 -11.79 -14.44 3.34
C GLN A 19 -11.69 -13.22 2.44
N ALA A 20 -12.84 -12.65 2.09
CA ALA A 20 -12.90 -11.42 1.33
C ALA A 20 -12.17 -10.39 2.18
N LYS A 21 -10.92 -10.11 1.81
CA LYS A 21 -10.04 -9.20 2.53
C LYS A 21 -10.74 -7.85 2.43
N ARG A 22 -11.35 -7.41 3.54
CA ARG A 22 -12.02 -6.10 3.59
C ARG A 22 -10.94 -5.06 3.32
N GLU A 23 -11.04 -4.38 2.18
CA GLU A 23 -10.09 -3.33 1.82
C GLU A 23 -10.27 -2.20 2.83
N LYS A 24 -9.20 -1.91 3.58
CA LYS A 24 -9.19 -0.77 4.48
C LYS A 24 -9.14 0.51 3.65
N VAL A 25 -10.21 1.30 3.74
CA VAL A 25 -10.27 2.63 3.11
C VAL A 25 -9.48 3.60 3.98
N MET A 26 -8.39 4.15 3.45
CA MET A 26 -7.58 5.16 4.13
C MET A 26 -8.03 6.58 3.76
N THR A 27 -8.14 7.43 4.77
CA THR A 27 -8.34 8.87 4.64
C THR A 27 -7.09 9.58 4.12
N LEU A 28 -7.25 10.82 3.65
CA LEU A 28 -6.12 11.66 3.20
C LEU A 28 -5.06 11.86 4.29
N VAL A 29 -5.49 12.06 5.53
CA VAL A 29 -4.60 12.28 6.68
C VAL A 29 -3.77 11.03 6.99
N GLU A 30 -4.39 9.84 7.01
CA GLU A 30 -3.67 8.59 7.26
C GLU A 30 -2.64 8.31 6.16
N LYS A 31 -2.94 8.68 4.91
CA LYS A 31 -1.97 8.55 3.81
C LYS A 31 -0.76 9.49 4.01
N ILE A 32 -0.96 10.70 4.51
CA ILE A 32 0.13 11.64 4.82
C ILE A 32 0.99 11.12 5.97
N GLN A 33 0.37 10.62 7.06
CA GLN A 33 1.12 10.02 8.17
C GLN A 33 1.98 8.85 7.68
N LEU A 34 1.44 8.00 6.79
CA LEU A 34 2.17 6.91 6.18
C LEU A 34 3.33 7.40 5.30
N LEU A 35 3.18 8.54 4.62
CA LEU A 35 4.26 9.19 3.86
C LEU A 35 5.34 9.77 4.78
N ASP A 36 4.96 10.42 5.88
CA ASP A 36 5.89 10.93 6.89
C ASP A 36 6.71 9.79 7.50
N ILE A 37 6.09 8.64 7.74
CA ILE A 37 6.78 7.44 8.21
C ILE A 37 7.84 6.96 7.18
N PHE A 38 7.59 7.08 5.87
CA PHE A 38 8.64 6.79 4.89
C PHE A 38 9.78 7.79 4.92
N THR A 39 9.52 9.06 5.21
CA THR A 39 10.60 10.05 5.38
C THR A 39 11.50 9.71 6.57
N SER A 40 10.96 9.06 7.60
CA SER A 40 11.73 8.56 8.74
C SER A 40 12.59 7.31 8.43
N GLY A 41 12.45 6.72 7.23
CA GLY A 41 13.24 5.58 6.77
C GLY A 41 12.64 4.21 7.07
N GLN A 42 11.35 4.13 7.44
CA GLN A 42 10.69 2.84 7.63
C GLN A 42 10.44 2.09 6.30
N SER A 43 10.42 0.76 6.38
CA SER A 43 10.21 -0.10 5.21
C SER A 43 8.73 -0.27 4.86
N PHE A 44 8.44 -0.43 3.57
CA PHE A 44 7.08 -0.64 3.07
C PHE A 44 6.35 -1.82 3.70
N ALA A 45 7.08 -2.92 3.97
CA ALA A 45 6.54 -4.12 4.59
C ALA A 45 6.12 -3.89 6.05
N VAL A 46 6.89 -3.09 6.80
CA VAL A 46 6.56 -2.74 8.20
C VAL A 46 5.32 -1.86 8.23
N CYS A 47 5.27 -0.81 7.41
CA CYS A 47 4.10 0.06 7.30
C CYS A 47 2.85 -0.71 6.85
N GLY A 48 3.00 -1.64 5.90
CA GLY A 48 1.89 -2.49 5.45
C GLY A 48 1.30 -3.34 6.58
N ARG A 49 2.16 -3.90 7.45
CA ARG A 49 1.73 -4.68 8.62
C ARG A 49 1.06 -3.82 9.69
N GLU A 50 1.65 -2.67 10.01
CA GLU A 50 1.14 -1.75 11.03
C GLU A 50 -0.23 -1.18 10.66
N TYR A 51 -0.42 -0.80 9.40
CA TYR A 51 -1.69 -0.25 8.92
C TYR A 51 -2.69 -1.32 8.47
N GLY A 52 -2.28 -2.58 8.37
CA GLY A 52 -3.11 -3.71 7.92
C GLY A 52 -3.43 -3.68 6.42
N ILE A 53 -2.56 -3.08 5.61
CA ILE A 53 -2.77 -2.85 4.17
C ILE A 53 -1.82 -3.69 3.32
N ASN A 54 -2.20 -3.93 2.08
CA ASN A 54 -1.36 -4.65 1.13
C ASN A 54 -0.14 -3.81 0.76
N GLU A 55 1.02 -4.45 0.65
CA GLU A 55 2.25 -3.77 0.24
C GLU A 55 2.12 -3.08 -1.13
N SER A 56 1.35 -3.65 -2.06
CA SER A 56 1.01 -3.00 -3.33
C SER A 56 0.28 -1.66 -3.13
N THR A 57 -0.63 -1.58 -2.16
CA THR A 57 -1.34 -0.34 -1.79
C THR A 57 -0.37 0.66 -1.17
N VAL A 58 0.55 0.19 -0.33
CA VAL A 58 1.61 1.03 0.26
C VAL A 58 2.45 1.68 -0.84
N HIS A 59 2.91 0.89 -1.82
CA HIS A 59 3.70 1.36 -2.94
C HIS A 59 2.92 2.37 -3.81
N TYR A 60 1.63 2.11 -4.03
CA TYR A 60 0.75 3.02 -4.75
C TYR A 60 0.60 4.37 -4.05
N ILE A 61 0.44 4.37 -2.71
CA ILE A 61 0.38 5.60 -1.92
C ILE A 61 1.68 6.40 -2.08
N LYS A 62 2.84 5.75 -1.99
CA LYS A 62 4.14 6.42 -2.20
C LYS A 62 4.26 7.02 -3.60
N LYS A 63 3.82 6.31 -4.64
CA LYS A 63 3.78 6.83 -6.02
C LYS A 63 2.89 8.07 -6.15
N LYS A 64 1.83 8.17 -5.36
CA LYS A 64 0.82 9.24 -5.40
C LYS A 64 1.04 10.34 -4.34
N GLU A 65 2.22 10.39 -3.73
CA GLU A 65 2.58 11.36 -2.68
C GLU A 65 2.20 12.80 -3.02
N ARG A 66 2.65 13.34 -4.17
CA ARG A 66 2.34 14.72 -4.58
C ARG A 66 0.85 15.01 -4.71
N GLU A 67 0.09 14.07 -5.27
CA GLU A 67 -1.36 14.22 -5.45
C GLU A 67 -2.09 14.22 -4.09
N ILE A 68 -1.63 13.40 -3.15
CA ILE A 68 -2.16 13.33 -1.78
C ILE A 68 -1.86 14.63 -1.01
N HIS A 69 -0.64 15.17 -1.13
CA HIS A 69 -0.29 16.46 -0.54
C HIS A 69 -1.08 17.62 -1.17
N ASN A 70 -1.26 17.63 -2.49
CA ASN A 70 -2.08 18.65 -3.15
C ASN A 70 -3.55 18.56 -2.70
N ALA A 71 -4.10 17.36 -2.55
CA ALA A 71 -5.47 17.19 -2.08
C ALA A 71 -5.69 17.73 -0.65
N ILE A 72 -4.70 17.62 0.25
CA ILE A 72 -4.82 18.22 1.59
C ILE A 72 -4.76 19.76 1.53
N VAL A 73 -3.89 20.30 0.68
CA VAL A 73 -3.76 21.75 0.48
C VAL A 73 -5.05 22.33 -0.12
N LEU A 74 -5.63 21.67 -1.13
CA LEU A 74 -6.90 22.07 -1.74
C LEU A 74 -8.09 21.93 -0.79
N SER A 75 -8.04 20.96 0.14
CA SER A 75 -9.06 20.78 1.16
C SER A 75 -8.93 21.79 2.32
N ALA A 76 -7.81 22.50 2.45
CA ALA A 76 -7.63 23.49 3.50
C ALA A 76 -8.50 24.72 3.23
N PRO A 77 -9.17 25.30 4.25
CA PRO A 77 -9.95 26.50 4.07
C PRO A 77 -9.04 27.66 3.62
N SER A 78 -9.46 28.36 2.55
CA SER A 78 -8.73 29.43 1.83
C SER A 78 -8.15 30.57 2.68
N SER A 79 -8.42 30.63 3.99
CA SER A 79 -7.92 31.66 4.92
C SER A 79 -6.67 31.23 5.71
N ALA A 80 -6.28 29.95 5.64
CA ALA A 80 -5.07 29.46 6.30
C ALA A 80 -3.82 29.84 5.49
N LYS A 81 -2.92 30.64 6.07
CA LYS A 81 -1.61 30.95 5.48
C LYS A 81 -0.75 29.68 5.47
N VAL A 82 -0.67 28.98 4.33
CA VAL A 82 0.16 27.79 4.17
C VAL A 82 1.59 28.20 3.85
N ALA A 83 2.51 28.04 4.81
CA ALA A 83 3.95 28.16 4.56
C ALA A 83 4.47 26.84 3.98
N THR A 84 4.59 26.75 2.65
CA THR A 84 5.13 25.56 1.98
C THR A 84 6.67 25.63 1.94
N ASN A 85 7.34 24.78 2.72
CA ASN A 85 8.76 24.49 2.50
C ASN A 85 8.86 23.37 1.45
N VAL A 86 8.99 23.74 0.18
CA VAL A 86 9.30 22.79 -0.90
C VAL A 86 10.77 22.42 -0.77
N ARG A 87 11.06 21.21 -0.29
CA ARG A 87 12.36 20.55 -0.50
C ARG A 87 12.17 19.48 -1.56
N ASP A 88 12.32 19.89 -2.81
CA ASP A 88 12.33 18.98 -3.95
C ASP A 88 13.66 18.22 -3.96
N ARG A 89 13.61 16.96 -3.53
CA ARG A 89 14.63 15.94 -3.77
C ARG A 89 13.87 14.63 -3.84
N TYR A 90 13.60 14.10 -5.04
CA TYR A 90 13.50 12.68 -5.42
C TYR A 90 12.67 12.54 -6.70
N SER A 91 13.35 12.67 -7.83
CA SER A 91 12.90 12.27 -9.16
C SER A 91 12.89 10.74 -9.27
N TYR A 92 11.71 10.12 -9.26
CA TYR A 92 11.56 8.75 -9.77
C TYR A 92 11.27 8.81 -11.26
N GLY A 93 12.11 8.11 -12.03
CA GLY A 93 12.14 8.11 -13.48
C GLY A 93 10.82 7.70 -14.13
N GLU A 94 10.58 8.32 -15.28
CA GLU A 94 9.57 7.95 -16.26
C GLU A 94 9.93 6.58 -16.85
N ASP A 95 9.44 5.50 -16.24
CA ASP A 95 9.55 4.16 -16.81
C ASP A 95 8.45 3.96 -17.86
N GLY A 96 8.80 4.32 -19.10
CA GLY A 96 8.57 3.50 -20.29
C GLY A 96 7.13 3.11 -20.62
N LYS A 97 6.42 4.01 -21.29
CA LYS A 97 5.35 3.60 -22.23
C LYS A 97 5.69 4.08 -23.63
N SER A 98 6.39 3.22 -24.37
CA SER A 98 6.43 3.26 -25.83
C SER A 98 5.51 2.16 -26.37
N PRO A 99 4.82 2.38 -27.51
CA PRO A 99 3.73 1.55 -28.02
C PRO A 99 4.12 0.12 -28.36
#